data_AF-A0A7Y9J936-F1
#
_entry.id   AF-A0A7Y9J936-F1
#
_cell.length_a   1.000
_cell.length_b   1.000
_cell.length_c   1.000
_cell.angle_alpha   90.00
_cell.angle_beta   90.00
_cell.angle_gamma   90.00
#
_symmetry.space_group_name_H-M   'P 1'
#
loop_
_entity.id
_entity.type
_entity.pdbx_description
1 polymer ?
#
loop_
_entity_poly.entity_id
_entity_poly.type
_entity_poly.pdbx_seq_one_letter_code
_entity_poly.pdbx_strand_id
1 'polypeptide(L)'
;MRSQRGWGRFRVLGALVVVGVVAGPVSAEAAAAPVPAAPVVGTAGDPPPVAPLPPTRAVDPKVEREALGAPAPSPDAVNARQATSPDPLKLVAVSWTGPTPDVIELRSRLANGAFGAWTRVDPVDTERDGRSAPVASSEPVWVADSREVQVRAVDDGAPATQRMALTSIDPATTGNDARAMAASTSSPGRPSVVTRAQWGADEKLMTWPPEYTPTVRAVTIHHTAGTNAYTAAESAAIVRGIYAYHAKTLGWGDIGYNVLVDRFGTVFEGRKGGLDRAVIAAHAGGFNRETFGIGMMGDFTSVAPAAAQLEATAKLAAYKLGGLYRDPRATVTLTSTGGGTSKYAKGRAVTLPTVFAHRDVGATECPGNTGIRSMGTIRDRTAALVGDLATNPIRTKWLAMRGLLGEPSVVESATAANARVTRFSGANGAVYWSSGTGAWSVIGEINRRYDAFGAAASSIGLPRTDERTTPDGRGRYNQFVTGFVYWTPQTGAWPLRGAILSAWASAGYERSTYGYPRSDQYAVSGGVRQDFERGSLFLANGATAARRV
;
A
#
# COMPACT_ATOMS: atom_id res chain seq x y z
N MET A 1 -9.71 65.10 -43.09
CA MET A 1 -8.55 64.20 -43.29
C MET A 1 -9.08 62.77 -43.28
N ARG A 2 -9.33 62.13 -44.44
CA ARG A 2 -8.48 61.11 -45.11
C ARG A 2 -8.02 60.00 -44.15
N SER A 3 -8.19 58.69 -44.39
CA SER A 3 -8.46 57.94 -45.64
C SER A 3 -9.02 56.53 -45.38
N GLN A 4 -9.88 56.09 -46.31
CA GLN A 4 -10.35 54.71 -46.55
C GLN A 4 -9.28 53.78 -47.15
N ARG A 5 -9.55 52.46 -47.12
CA ARG A 5 -9.33 51.40 -48.15
C ARG A 5 -9.71 50.05 -47.50
N GLY A 6 -10.36 49.06 -48.11
CA GLY A 6 -10.83 48.81 -49.47
C GLY A 6 -11.04 47.30 -49.61
N TRP A 7 -12.24 46.86 -50.04
CA TRP A 7 -12.55 45.48 -50.40
C TRP A 7 -12.38 45.28 -51.91
N GLY A 8 -11.68 44.22 -52.31
CA GLY A 8 -11.39 43.87 -53.71
C GLY A 8 -11.97 42.53 -54.12
N ARG A 9 -12.69 42.53 -55.25
CA ARG A 9 -13.42 41.44 -55.92
C ARG A 9 -12.48 40.51 -56.70
N PHE A 10 -12.89 39.26 -56.95
CA PHE A 10 -12.48 38.52 -58.14
C PHE A 10 -13.66 37.82 -58.83
N ARG A 11 -13.65 37.92 -60.16
CA ARG A 11 -14.69 37.53 -61.13
C ARG A 11 -14.53 36.06 -61.55
N VAL A 12 -15.67 35.41 -61.81
CA VAL A 12 -15.80 34.12 -62.51
C VAL A 12 -15.84 34.37 -64.02
N LEU A 13 -15.08 33.60 -64.79
CA LEU A 13 -15.22 33.45 -66.23
C LEU A 13 -15.13 31.95 -66.55
N GLY A 14 -16.23 31.40 -67.07
CA GLY A 14 -16.30 30.04 -67.58
C GLY A 14 -15.99 30.00 -69.07
N ALA A 15 -15.31 28.95 -69.50
CA ALA A 15 -15.27 28.50 -70.89
C ALA A 15 -15.25 26.97 -70.90
N LEU A 16 -16.20 26.41 -71.64
CA LEU A 16 -16.46 24.98 -71.84
C LEU A 16 -15.71 24.52 -73.09
N VAL A 17 -14.94 23.43 -73.04
CA VAL A 17 -14.49 22.71 -74.24
C VAL A 17 -14.60 21.20 -74.01
N VAL A 18 -15.39 20.59 -74.89
CA VAL A 18 -15.60 19.14 -75.06
C VAL A 18 -14.39 18.55 -75.77
N VAL A 19 -13.87 17.42 -75.29
CA VAL A 19 -12.91 16.59 -76.04
C VAL A 19 -13.29 15.12 -75.91
N GLY A 20 -13.39 14.47 -77.08
CA GLY A 20 -13.86 13.11 -77.27
C GLY A 20 -12.89 12.03 -76.77
N VAL A 21 -13.49 10.88 -76.51
CA VAL A 21 -12.83 9.64 -76.08
C VAL A 21 -12.14 8.99 -77.28
N VAL A 22 -10.82 8.80 -77.19
CA VAL A 22 -10.09 7.82 -78.01
C VAL A 22 -9.43 6.84 -77.04
N ALA A 23 -9.81 5.57 -77.15
CA ALA A 23 -9.28 4.47 -76.36
C ALA A 23 -7.92 4.02 -76.92
N GLY A 24 -6.89 4.01 -76.06
CA GLY A 24 -5.57 3.40 -76.28
C GLY A 24 -5.28 2.37 -75.19
N PRO A 25 -4.38 1.39 -75.44
CA PRO A 25 -4.34 0.13 -74.71
C PRO A 25 -3.84 0.29 -73.26
N VAL A 26 -4.44 -0.51 -72.38
CA VAL A 26 -4.08 -0.63 -70.96
C VAL A 26 -2.75 -1.39 -70.86
N SER A 27 -1.66 -0.71 -70.49
CA SER A 27 -0.44 -1.36 -70.03
C SER A 27 -0.59 -1.76 -68.57
N ALA A 28 -0.33 -3.03 -68.27
CA ALA A 28 -0.35 -3.57 -66.92
C ALA A 28 0.68 -2.84 -66.04
N GLU A 29 0.21 -2.22 -64.96
CA GLU A 29 1.05 -1.58 -63.96
C GLU A 29 1.72 -2.67 -63.10
N ALA A 30 3.05 -2.71 -63.15
CA ALA A 30 3.87 -3.64 -62.40
C ALA A 30 3.70 -3.40 -60.90
N ALA A 31 3.48 -4.48 -60.15
CA ALA A 31 3.39 -4.46 -58.70
C ALA A 31 4.62 -3.80 -58.08
N ALA A 32 4.40 -2.76 -57.28
CA ALA A 32 5.43 -2.12 -56.48
C ALA A 32 6.08 -3.14 -55.54
N ALA A 33 7.41 -3.18 -55.54
CA ALA A 33 8.21 -4.04 -54.67
C ALA A 33 7.91 -3.74 -53.18
N PRO A 34 7.92 -4.76 -52.30
CA PRO A 34 7.66 -4.57 -50.88
C PRO A 34 8.74 -3.67 -50.27
N VAL A 35 8.28 -2.64 -49.54
CA VAL A 35 9.12 -1.81 -48.68
C VAL A 35 9.89 -2.72 -47.73
N PRO A 36 11.23 -2.63 -47.62
CA PRO A 36 11.97 -3.43 -46.66
C PRO A 36 11.48 -3.10 -45.26
N ALA A 37 11.05 -4.13 -44.53
CA ALA A 37 10.64 -4.01 -43.14
C ALA A 37 11.77 -3.35 -42.34
N ALA A 38 11.41 -2.35 -41.53
CA ALA A 38 12.30 -1.81 -40.53
C ALA A 38 12.87 -2.96 -39.68
N PRO A 39 14.17 -2.93 -39.32
CA PRO A 39 14.74 -3.99 -38.51
C PRO A 39 13.93 -4.11 -37.22
N VAL A 40 13.40 -5.31 -36.99
CA VAL A 40 12.80 -5.68 -35.70
C VAL A 40 13.92 -5.54 -34.68
N VAL A 41 13.90 -4.43 -33.94
CA VAL A 41 14.65 -4.32 -32.70
C VAL A 41 14.07 -5.41 -31.81
N GLY A 42 14.82 -6.50 -31.64
CA GLY A 42 14.45 -7.56 -30.74
C GLY A 42 14.09 -6.94 -29.40
N THR A 43 12.91 -7.28 -28.89
CA THR A 43 12.58 -7.04 -27.49
C THR A 43 13.74 -7.61 -26.68
N ALA A 44 14.56 -6.75 -26.09
CA ALA A 44 15.42 -7.18 -25.01
C ALA A 44 14.48 -7.89 -24.03
N GLY A 45 14.64 -9.21 -23.89
CA GLY A 45 13.84 -9.98 -22.96
C GLY A 45 13.89 -9.27 -21.61
N ASP A 46 12.75 -9.24 -20.91
CA ASP A 46 12.72 -8.77 -19.53
C ASP A 46 13.94 -9.38 -18.80
N PRO A 47 14.73 -8.56 -18.07
CA PRO A 47 15.85 -9.10 -17.32
C PRO A 47 15.35 -10.30 -16.49
N PRO A 48 16.14 -11.39 -16.39
CA PRO A 48 15.72 -12.56 -15.65
C PRO A 48 15.22 -12.14 -14.27
N PRO A 49 14.09 -12.69 -13.78
CA PRO A 49 13.51 -12.29 -12.50
C PRO A 49 14.61 -12.36 -11.44
N VAL A 50 14.95 -11.20 -10.88
CA VAL A 50 15.94 -11.13 -9.79
C VAL A 50 15.43 -12.05 -8.69
N ALA A 51 16.26 -13.01 -8.27
CA ALA A 51 15.90 -13.93 -7.21
C ALA A 51 15.35 -13.14 -6.00
N PRO A 52 14.23 -13.59 -5.38
CA PRO A 52 13.65 -12.91 -4.23
C PRO A 52 14.74 -12.65 -3.19
N LEU A 53 14.85 -11.41 -2.71
CA LEU A 53 15.83 -11.07 -1.69
C LEU A 53 15.53 -11.89 -0.43
N PRO A 54 16.47 -12.70 0.08
CA PRO A 54 16.22 -13.48 1.28
C PRO A 54 16.08 -12.54 2.50
N PRO A 55 15.38 -12.97 3.56
CA PRO A 55 15.47 -12.32 4.86
C PRO A 55 16.93 -12.15 5.29
N THR A 56 17.23 -11.06 5.99
CA THR A 56 18.54 -10.85 6.61
C THR A 56 18.43 -10.93 8.13
N ARG A 57 19.58 -11.08 8.80
CA ARG A 57 19.63 -11.09 10.25
C ARG A 57 19.14 -9.73 10.77
N ALA A 58 18.21 -9.75 11.73
CA ALA A 58 17.82 -8.55 12.46
C ALA A 58 19.04 -7.96 13.19
N VAL A 59 19.19 -6.64 13.10
CA VAL A 59 20.26 -5.89 13.75
C VAL A 59 19.66 -4.94 14.76
N ASP A 60 20.26 -4.83 15.95
CA ASP A 60 19.81 -3.90 16.99
C ASP A 60 20.49 -2.53 16.80
N PRO A 61 19.76 -1.49 16.37
CA PRO A 61 20.33 -0.18 16.13
C PRO A 61 20.69 0.51 17.45
N LYS A 62 21.82 1.21 17.50
CA LYS A 62 22.20 1.99 18.70
C LYS A 62 21.61 3.39 18.63
N VAL A 63 21.14 3.89 19.76
CA VAL A 63 20.58 5.24 19.91
C VAL A 63 21.19 5.86 21.14
N GLU A 64 21.82 7.02 20.97
CA GLU A 64 22.46 7.75 22.05
C GLU A 64 21.99 9.21 22.02
N ARG A 65 21.72 9.77 23.20
CA ARG A 65 21.34 11.17 23.36
C ARG A 65 22.41 11.89 24.14
N GLU A 66 22.92 12.97 23.58
CA GLU A 66 24.00 13.76 24.16
C GLU A 66 23.68 15.26 24.13
N ALA A 67 24.18 15.98 25.13
CA ALA A 67 24.12 17.43 25.12
C ALA A 67 25.05 17.98 24.04
N LEU A 68 24.63 19.05 23.36
CA LEU A 68 25.53 19.74 22.44
C LEU A 68 26.70 20.35 23.21
N GLY A 69 27.91 20.19 22.68
CA GLY A 69 29.14 20.66 23.28
C GLY A 69 29.34 22.18 23.21
N ALA A 70 30.62 22.56 23.11
CA ALA A 70 31.03 23.96 23.03
C ALA A 70 30.45 24.67 21.79
N PRO A 71 30.39 26.02 21.81
CA PRO A 71 30.09 26.81 20.61
C PRO A 71 30.98 26.38 19.44
N ALA A 72 30.40 26.34 18.23
CA ALA A 72 31.12 25.94 17.04
C ALA A 72 32.25 26.96 16.73
N PRO A 73 33.48 26.51 16.40
CA PRO A 73 34.65 27.38 16.32
C PRO A 73 34.75 28.19 15.01
N SER A 74 33.67 28.37 14.25
CA SER A 74 33.70 28.95 12.90
C SER A 74 32.85 30.23 12.77
N PRO A 75 33.31 31.27 12.06
CA PRO A 75 32.56 32.52 11.87
C PRO A 75 31.21 32.35 11.18
N ASP A 76 31.05 31.33 10.33
CA ASP A 76 29.80 30.97 9.64
C ASP A 76 28.85 30.11 10.49
N ALA A 77 29.23 29.84 11.74
CA ALA A 77 28.51 29.01 12.71
C ALA A 77 27.97 29.83 13.89
N VAL A 78 27.56 31.08 13.62
CA VAL A 78 26.97 31.99 14.62
C VAL A 78 25.82 31.28 15.36
N ASN A 79 25.87 31.29 16.69
CA ASN A 79 24.90 30.63 17.59
C ASN A 79 24.82 29.09 17.45
N ALA A 80 25.73 28.47 16.72
CA ALA A 80 25.79 27.02 16.62
C ALA A 80 26.57 26.39 17.76
N ARG A 81 26.17 25.20 18.15
CA ARG A 81 26.93 24.30 19.03
C ARG A 81 27.28 23.04 18.26
N GLN A 82 28.37 22.41 18.67
CA GLN A 82 28.91 21.24 17.98
C GLN A 82 28.78 19.98 18.82
N ALA A 83 28.52 18.87 18.14
CA ALA A 83 28.63 17.51 18.65
C ALA A 83 29.71 16.76 17.87
N THR A 84 30.50 15.96 18.56
CA THR A 84 31.61 15.19 18.00
C THR A 84 31.58 13.77 18.54
N SER A 85 31.69 12.77 17.67
CA SER A 85 31.66 11.36 18.06
C SER A 85 32.90 10.61 17.54
N PRO A 86 33.47 9.66 18.31
CA PRO A 86 34.52 8.77 17.82
C PRO A 86 34.00 7.84 16.70
N ASP A 87 32.73 7.46 16.78
CA ASP A 87 32.05 6.61 15.81
C ASP A 87 31.20 7.46 14.83
N PRO A 88 30.99 7.00 13.58
CA PRO A 88 30.13 7.70 12.64
C PRO A 88 28.69 7.87 13.17
N LEU A 89 28.16 9.09 13.07
CA LEU A 89 26.84 9.44 13.60
C LEU A 89 25.67 8.93 12.76
N LYS A 90 25.91 8.58 11.47
CA LYS A 90 24.96 8.01 10.49
C LYS A 90 23.64 8.76 10.31
N LEU A 91 22.74 8.70 11.29
CA LEU A 91 21.46 9.39 11.33
C LEU A 91 21.35 10.20 12.63
N VAL A 92 20.94 11.46 12.55
CA VAL A 92 20.84 12.34 13.73
C VAL A 92 19.51 13.05 13.81
N ALA A 93 19.02 13.32 15.02
CA ALA A 93 17.88 14.17 15.29
C ALA A 93 18.20 15.19 16.38
N VAL A 94 17.50 16.32 16.38
CA VAL A 94 17.63 17.34 17.42
C VAL A 94 16.44 17.26 18.36
N SER A 95 16.69 17.29 19.65
CA SER A 95 15.67 17.31 20.70
C SER A 95 15.80 18.56 21.54
N TRP A 96 14.71 19.01 22.16
CA TRP A 96 14.72 20.24 22.97
C TRP A 96 13.86 20.19 24.22
N THR A 97 14.06 21.17 25.07
CA THR A 97 13.25 21.45 26.26
C THR A 97 12.51 22.78 26.09
N GLY A 98 11.27 22.84 26.57
CA GLY A 98 10.42 24.02 26.43
C GLY A 98 9.75 24.13 25.05
N PRO A 99 9.30 25.35 24.66
CA PRO A 99 8.67 25.60 23.38
C PRO A 99 9.57 25.22 22.19
N THR A 100 8.96 24.81 21.09
CA THR A 100 9.65 24.57 19.82
C THR A 100 10.22 25.87 19.26
N PRO A 101 11.53 25.95 18.99
CA PRO A 101 12.12 27.11 18.32
C PRO A 101 11.53 27.35 16.92
N ASP A 102 11.49 28.60 16.49
CA ASP A 102 11.01 29.00 15.15
C ASP A 102 11.84 28.35 14.02
N VAL A 103 13.15 28.26 14.24
CA VAL A 103 14.11 27.70 13.29
C VAL A 103 15.08 26.78 14.03
N ILE A 104 15.20 25.56 13.54
CA ILE A 104 16.24 24.61 13.92
C ILE A 104 16.95 24.21 12.64
N GLU A 105 18.27 24.32 12.62
CA GLU A 105 19.10 23.92 11.48
C GLU A 105 20.25 23.06 11.95
N LEU A 106 20.63 22.10 11.10
CA LEU A 106 21.81 21.29 11.29
C LEU A 106 22.65 21.21 10.02
N ARG A 107 23.95 20.98 10.20
CA ARG A 107 24.87 20.61 9.14
C ARG A 107 25.89 19.61 9.67
N SER A 108 26.37 18.74 8.79
CA SER A 108 27.40 17.76 9.12
C SER A 108 28.69 18.01 8.34
N ARG A 109 29.81 17.50 8.85
CA ARG A 109 31.07 17.49 8.11
C ARG A 109 31.00 16.41 7.02
N LEU A 110 31.30 16.81 5.79
CA LEU A 110 31.33 15.96 4.60
C LEU A 110 32.67 15.21 4.50
N ALA A 111 32.73 14.20 3.63
CA ALA A 111 33.94 13.40 3.41
C ALA A 111 35.15 14.22 2.90
N ASN A 112 34.90 15.35 2.25
CA ASN A 112 35.95 16.28 1.80
C ASN A 112 36.50 17.18 2.92
N GLY A 113 36.04 16.99 4.17
CA GLY A 113 36.46 17.76 5.33
C GLY A 113 35.73 19.08 5.53
N ALA A 114 34.93 19.56 4.58
CA ALA A 114 34.14 20.79 4.74
C ALA A 114 32.81 20.52 5.46
N PHE A 115 32.24 21.54 6.09
CA PHE A 115 30.83 21.48 6.52
C PHE A 115 29.91 21.68 5.32
N GLY A 116 28.81 20.93 5.29
CA GLY A 116 27.75 21.12 4.32
C GLY A 116 26.98 22.44 4.53
N ALA A 117 26.00 22.68 3.65
CA ALA A 117 25.03 23.75 3.85
C ALA A 117 24.19 23.51 5.11
N TRP A 118 23.68 24.59 5.70
CA TRP A 118 22.68 24.51 6.76
C TRP A 118 21.36 23.96 6.19
N THR A 119 20.82 22.94 6.85
CA THR A 119 19.54 22.32 6.52
C THR A 119 18.59 22.55 7.67
N ARG A 120 17.41 23.13 7.38
CA ARG A 120 16.32 23.25 8.35
C ARG A 120 15.80 21.86 8.68
N VAL A 121 15.54 21.60 9.95
CA VAL A 121 14.89 20.37 10.40
C VAL A 121 13.53 20.64 10.97
N ASP A 122 12.55 19.85 10.52
CA ASP A 122 11.17 20.00 10.93
C ASP A 122 10.92 19.30 12.26
N PRO A 123 10.09 19.85 13.15
CA PRO A 123 9.58 19.13 14.30
C PRO A 123 8.81 17.88 13.86
N VAL A 124 9.09 16.73 14.49
CA VAL A 124 8.28 15.53 14.27
C VAL A 124 6.96 15.67 15.02
N ASP A 125 5.83 15.30 14.40
CA ASP A 125 4.58 15.15 15.14
C ASP A 125 4.78 14.01 16.12
N THR A 126 4.63 14.23 17.43
CA THR A 126 4.98 13.22 18.44
C THR A 126 3.77 12.49 19.01
N GLU A 127 2.54 12.85 18.61
CA GLU A 127 1.33 12.31 19.24
C GLU A 127 0.62 11.25 18.39
N ARG A 128 0.29 10.12 19.03
CA ARG A 128 -0.60 9.11 18.48
C ARG A 128 -1.72 8.81 19.47
N ASP A 129 -2.96 9.15 19.11
CA ASP A 129 -4.16 8.80 19.88
C ASP A 129 -4.06 9.20 21.37
N GLY A 130 -3.54 10.40 21.67
CA GLY A 130 -3.34 10.90 23.04
C GLY A 130 -2.05 10.44 23.73
N ARG A 131 -1.16 9.73 23.03
CA ARG A 131 0.17 9.35 23.54
C ARG A 131 1.21 10.28 22.94
N SER A 132 1.78 11.15 23.76
CA SER A 132 2.88 12.04 23.37
C SER A 132 4.24 11.35 23.53
N ALA A 133 5.20 11.67 22.66
CA ALA A 133 6.59 11.25 22.87
C ALA A 133 7.13 11.83 24.18
N PRO A 134 8.11 11.16 24.81
CA PRO A 134 8.73 11.64 26.04
C PRO A 134 9.54 12.94 25.84
N VAL A 135 9.88 13.28 24.60
CA VAL A 135 10.79 14.39 24.28
C VAL A 135 10.36 15.08 22.98
N ALA A 136 10.23 16.42 23.01
CA ALA A 136 10.05 17.22 21.80
C ALA A 136 11.31 17.14 20.91
N SER A 137 11.12 16.73 19.65
CA SER A 137 12.22 16.35 18.78
C SER A 137 11.92 16.67 17.30
N SER A 138 12.97 16.68 16.47
CA SER A 138 12.88 16.89 15.02
C SER A 138 12.69 15.57 14.27
N GLU A 139 12.37 15.64 12.98
CA GLU A 139 12.60 14.53 12.06
C GLU A 139 14.11 14.21 11.97
N PRO A 140 14.50 12.93 11.76
CA PRO A 140 15.90 12.53 11.71
C PRO A 140 16.53 12.76 10.32
N VAL A 141 17.79 13.21 10.29
CA VAL A 141 18.55 13.53 9.08
C VAL A 141 19.74 12.60 8.91
N TRP A 142 19.88 12.02 7.71
CA TRP A 142 21.04 11.20 7.36
C TRP A 142 22.25 12.07 7.12
N VAL A 143 23.34 11.78 7.83
CA VAL A 143 24.62 12.50 7.79
C VAL A 143 25.77 11.60 7.32
N ALA A 144 25.45 10.42 6.78
CA ALA A 144 26.42 9.43 6.29
C ALA A 144 27.52 9.15 7.34
N ASP A 145 28.78 9.06 6.94
CA ASP A 145 29.90 8.76 7.85
C ASP A 145 30.41 9.96 8.67
N SER A 146 29.61 11.02 8.81
CA SER A 146 30.04 12.18 9.57
C SER A 146 30.26 11.87 11.04
N ARG A 147 31.32 12.44 11.60
CA ARG A 147 31.65 12.40 13.04
C ARG A 147 31.39 13.74 13.75
N GLU A 148 30.98 14.75 12.99
CA GLU A 148 30.83 16.11 13.49
C GLU A 148 29.54 16.72 12.94
N VAL A 149 28.68 17.18 13.84
CA VAL A 149 27.44 17.88 13.51
C VAL A 149 27.42 19.21 14.24
N GLN A 150 26.98 20.25 13.54
CA GLN A 150 26.68 21.54 14.13
C GLN A 150 25.18 21.77 14.07
N VAL A 151 24.64 22.28 15.17
CA VAL A 151 23.22 22.61 15.33
C VAL A 151 23.12 24.06 15.74
N ARG A 152 22.19 24.80 15.13
CA ARG A 152 21.78 26.13 15.60
C ARG A 152 20.26 26.20 15.68
N ALA A 153 19.77 26.95 16.66
CA ALA A 153 18.35 27.20 16.80
C ALA A 153 18.11 28.67 17.16
N VAL A 154 17.01 29.22 16.64
CA VAL A 154 16.57 30.60 16.89
C VAL A 154 15.10 30.57 17.31
N ASP A 155 14.77 31.37 18.32
CA ASP A 155 13.43 31.54 18.88
C ASP A 155 13.23 33.04 19.16
N ASP A 156 12.26 33.68 18.51
CA ASP A 156 12.01 35.14 18.56
C ASP A 156 13.27 35.99 18.32
N GLY A 157 14.07 35.57 17.31
CA GLY A 157 15.33 36.24 16.95
C GLY A 157 16.49 36.02 17.93
N ALA A 158 16.28 35.31 19.05
CA ALA A 158 17.30 35.00 20.04
C ALA A 158 17.86 33.56 19.87
N PRO A 159 19.13 33.31 20.22
CA PRO A 159 19.71 31.96 20.20
C PRO A 159 18.97 31.01 21.16
N ALA A 160 18.50 29.88 20.65
CA ALA A 160 17.82 28.84 21.43
C ALA A 160 18.65 27.55 21.57
N THR A 161 19.84 27.50 20.99
CA THR A 161 20.68 26.29 20.87
C THR A 161 21.08 25.69 22.23
N GLN A 162 21.08 26.46 23.32
CA GLN A 162 21.42 25.95 24.66
C GLN A 162 20.39 24.95 25.20
N ARG A 163 19.15 24.96 24.68
CA ARG A 163 18.09 24.04 25.08
C ARG A 163 18.06 22.74 24.27
N MET A 164 18.98 22.59 23.31
CA MET A 164 19.01 21.50 22.33
C MET A 164 19.96 20.38 22.77
N ALA A 165 19.61 19.15 22.41
CA ALA A 165 20.44 17.96 22.54
C ALA A 165 20.41 17.15 21.24
N LEU A 166 21.53 16.51 20.89
CA LEU A 166 21.63 15.65 19.73
C LEU A 166 21.21 14.22 20.11
N THR A 167 20.45 13.57 19.24
CA THR A 167 20.25 12.13 19.26
C THR A 167 20.98 11.55 18.06
N SER A 168 21.95 10.67 18.28
CA SER A 168 22.67 9.94 17.25
C SER A 168 22.15 8.52 17.14
N ILE A 169 22.09 8.00 15.93
CA ILE A 169 21.51 6.70 15.63
C ILE A 169 22.42 5.96 14.65
N ASP A 170 23.01 4.85 15.12
CA ASP A 170 23.66 3.88 14.25
C ASP A 170 22.62 2.82 13.85
N PRO A 171 22.16 2.82 12.57
CA PRO A 171 21.17 1.85 12.09
C PRO A 171 21.73 0.42 11.93
N ALA A 172 23.03 0.23 12.17
CA ALA A 172 23.81 -0.94 11.79
C ALA A 172 23.76 -1.23 10.27
N THR A 173 24.54 -2.21 9.83
CA THR A 173 24.59 -2.65 8.43
C THR A 173 24.08 -4.07 8.28
N THR A 174 23.53 -4.39 7.11
CA THR A 174 23.08 -5.74 6.78
C THR A 174 23.60 -6.16 5.40
N GLY A 175 23.67 -7.48 5.16
CA GLY A 175 24.05 -8.03 3.85
C GLY A 175 23.08 -7.70 2.71
N ASN A 176 21.90 -7.15 3.02
CA ASN A 176 20.89 -6.78 2.03
C ASN A 176 20.92 -5.30 1.63
N ASP A 177 21.69 -4.46 2.32
CA ASP A 177 21.66 -3.00 2.13
C ASP A 177 21.92 -2.59 0.67
N ALA A 178 22.99 -3.13 0.06
CA ALA A 178 23.30 -2.90 -1.36
C ALA A 178 22.34 -3.60 -2.35
N ARG A 179 21.54 -4.56 -1.89
CA ARG A 179 20.67 -5.41 -2.72
C ARG A 179 19.19 -5.04 -2.66
N ALA A 180 18.79 -4.21 -1.69
CA ALA A 180 17.40 -3.81 -1.46
C ALA A 180 16.74 -3.18 -2.69
N MET A 181 17.51 -2.48 -3.53
CA MET A 181 17.03 -1.95 -4.81
C MET A 181 16.65 -3.02 -5.84
N ALA A 182 17.44 -4.10 -5.93
CA ALA A 182 17.24 -5.17 -6.93
C ALA A 182 16.13 -6.15 -6.51
N ALA A 183 15.76 -6.11 -5.23
CA ALA A 183 14.90 -7.03 -4.51
C ALA A 183 13.41 -6.78 -4.75
N SER A 184 13.01 -6.48 -5.97
CA SER A 184 11.61 -6.20 -6.24
C SER A 184 10.88 -7.50 -6.65
N THR A 185 10.30 -8.24 -5.70
CA THR A 185 9.30 -9.28 -6.05
C THR A 185 8.02 -8.61 -6.51
N SER A 186 7.71 -8.65 -7.81
CA SER A 186 6.39 -8.28 -8.33
C SER A 186 5.44 -9.47 -8.15
N SER A 187 4.24 -9.22 -7.63
CA SER A 187 3.11 -10.13 -7.77
C SER A 187 2.07 -9.43 -8.65
N PRO A 188 1.33 -10.14 -9.51
CA PRO A 188 0.27 -9.53 -10.31
C PRO A 188 -0.69 -8.73 -9.42
N GLY A 189 -0.68 -7.40 -9.59
CA GLY A 189 -1.54 -6.49 -8.83
C GLY A 189 -1.05 -6.09 -7.43
N ARG A 190 0.19 -6.38 -7.01
CA ARG A 190 0.79 -5.81 -5.77
C ARG A 190 2.14 -5.15 -6.10
N PRO A 191 2.38 -3.88 -5.68
CA PRO A 191 3.67 -3.23 -5.83
C PRO A 191 4.75 -4.05 -5.16
N SER A 192 5.94 -4.01 -5.74
CA SER A 192 7.06 -4.69 -5.13
C SER A 192 7.53 -3.96 -3.88
N VAL A 193 7.85 -4.72 -2.82
CA VAL A 193 8.20 -4.18 -1.51
C VAL A 193 9.33 -4.98 -0.87
N VAL A 194 10.33 -4.27 -0.36
CA VAL A 194 11.32 -4.78 0.58
C VAL A 194 10.64 -4.92 1.95
N THR A 195 10.40 -6.17 2.35
CA THR A 195 9.74 -6.53 3.61
C THR A 195 10.60 -6.17 4.82
N ARG A 196 9.97 -6.11 5.99
CA ARG A 196 10.65 -5.89 7.28
C ARG A 196 11.84 -6.81 7.51
N ALA A 197 11.66 -8.10 7.23
CA ALA A 197 12.72 -9.09 7.36
C ALA A 197 13.86 -8.90 6.33
N GLN A 198 13.57 -8.33 5.16
CA GLN A 198 14.57 -8.07 4.13
C GLN A 198 15.40 -6.82 4.40
N TRP A 199 14.81 -5.73 4.93
CA TRP A 199 15.56 -4.53 5.30
C TRP A 199 16.19 -4.62 6.70
N GLY A 200 15.97 -5.72 7.43
CA GLY A 200 16.64 -6.01 8.69
C GLY A 200 15.98 -5.37 9.91
N ALA A 201 14.65 -5.25 9.91
CA ALA A 201 13.89 -4.76 11.06
C ALA A 201 14.15 -5.60 12.31
N ASP A 202 14.52 -4.96 13.42
CA ASP A 202 14.48 -5.63 14.71
C ASP A 202 13.04 -5.64 15.26
N GLU A 203 12.41 -6.81 15.14
CA GLU A 203 11.04 -7.04 15.62
C GLU A 203 10.92 -6.95 17.15
N LYS A 204 12.02 -6.94 17.91
CA LYS A 204 11.99 -6.68 19.36
C LYS A 204 11.59 -5.24 19.69
N LEU A 205 11.81 -4.30 18.76
CA LEU A 205 11.39 -2.92 18.90
C LEU A 205 9.89 -2.73 18.61
N MET A 206 9.24 -3.73 18.00
CA MET A 206 7.81 -3.70 17.67
C MET A 206 6.99 -4.06 18.91
N THR A 207 6.65 -3.06 19.72
CA THR A 207 5.89 -3.20 20.96
C THR A 207 4.42 -2.80 20.81
N TRP A 208 4.06 -2.14 19.71
CA TRP A 208 2.68 -1.77 19.40
C TRP A 208 2.03 -2.83 18.51
N PRO A 209 1.17 -3.72 19.07
CA PRO A 209 0.51 -4.74 18.25
C PRO A 209 -0.25 -4.09 17.08
N PRO A 210 -0.33 -4.76 15.92
CA PRO A 210 -1.09 -4.25 14.80
C PRO A 210 -2.56 -4.04 15.15
N GLU A 211 -3.07 -2.86 14.84
CA GLU A 211 -4.48 -2.50 14.96
C GLU A 211 -5.05 -2.25 13.57
N TYR A 212 -6.34 -2.51 13.40
CA TYR A 212 -7.01 -2.41 12.10
C TYR A 212 -8.27 -1.56 12.20
N THR A 213 -8.48 -0.73 11.20
CA THR A 213 -9.77 -0.10 10.92
C THR A 213 -10.55 -0.97 9.91
N PRO A 214 -11.88 -0.83 9.75
CA PRO A 214 -12.63 -1.65 8.78
C PRO A 214 -12.11 -1.57 7.34
N THR A 215 -11.54 -0.44 6.92
CA THR A 215 -11.02 -0.20 5.56
C THR A 215 -10.05 0.98 5.53
N VAL A 216 -9.27 1.08 4.46
CA VAL A 216 -8.66 2.36 4.04
C VAL A 216 -9.65 3.11 3.14
N ARG A 217 -9.83 4.40 3.38
CA ARG A 217 -10.65 5.31 2.56
C ARG A 217 -9.83 6.38 1.88
N ALA A 218 -8.60 6.63 2.36
CA ALA A 218 -7.73 7.67 1.82
C ALA A 218 -6.25 7.30 1.94
N VAL A 219 -5.40 7.99 1.18
CA VAL A 219 -3.94 7.89 1.27
C VAL A 219 -3.38 9.25 1.69
N THR A 220 -2.50 9.25 2.69
CA THR A 220 -1.80 10.46 3.14
C THR A 220 -0.36 10.41 2.66
N ILE A 221 0.07 11.46 1.95
CA ILE A 221 1.43 11.59 1.42
C ILE A 221 2.27 12.42 2.38
N HIS A 222 3.44 11.88 2.71
CA HIS A 222 4.44 12.47 3.58
C HIS A 222 5.78 12.60 2.88
N HIS A 223 6.63 13.49 3.37
CA HIS A 223 8.08 13.34 3.26
C HIS A 223 8.65 12.87 4.60
N THR A 224 9.89 12.40 4.65
CA THR A 224 10.57 12.13 5.92
C THR A 224 11.34 13.34 6.46
N ALA A 225 11.33 14.47 5.74
CA ALA A 225 12.10 15.68 6.02
C ALA A 225 13.61 15.44 6.27
N GLY A 226 14.14 14.38 5.65
CA GLY A 226 15.55 13.98 5.81
C GLY A 226 16.46 14.67 4.81
N THR A 227 17.47 13.96 4.32
CA THR A 227 18.31 14.42 3.21
C THR A 227 17.89 13.78 1.89
N ASN A 228 18.16 14.46 0.78
CA ASN A 228 18.09 13.88 -0.57
C ASN A 228 19.46 13.32 -1.04
N ALA A 229 20.51 13.56 -0.26
CA ALA A 229 21.88 13.14 -0.52
C ALA A 229 22.17 11.81 0.18
N TYR A 230 21.71 10.72 -0.41
CA TYR A 230 22.03 9.36 -0.01
C TYR A 230 22.06 8.44 -1.23
N THR A 231 22.81 7.36 -1.12
CA THR A 231 22.92 6.31 -2.12
C THR A 231 21.82 5.27 -1.95
N ALA A 232 21.57 4.52 -3.02
CA ALA A 232 20.67 3.38 -3.02
C ALA A 232 20.95 2.35 -1.92
N ALA A 233 22.24 2.07 -1.67
CA ALA A 233 22.66 1.11 -0.66
C ALA A 233 22.37 1.60 0.76
N GLU A 234 22.22 2.91 0.97
CA GLU A 234 21.92 3.49 2.28
C GLU A 234 20.41 3.51 2.58
N SER A 235 19.52 3.33 1.59
CA SER A 235 18.07 3.41 1.79
C SER A 235 17.57 2.51 2.93
N ALA A 236 18.01 1.24 2.97
CA ALA A 236 17.60 0.29 4.00
C ALA A 236 18.11 0.69 5.39
N ALA A 237 19.34 1.24 5.47
CA ALA A 237 19.91 1.73 6.72
C ALA A 237 19.16 2.97 7.23
N ILE A 238 18.75 3.88 6.35
CA ILE A 238 17.92 5.04 6.72
C ILE A 238 16.57 4.57 7.26
N VAL A 239 15.91 3.59 6.62
CA VAL A 239 14.64 3.03 7.12
C VAL A 239 14.81 2.39 8.50
N ARG A 240 15.88 1.61 8.72
CA ARG A 240 16.21 1.05 10.05
C ARG A 240 16.43 2.14 11.09
N GLY A 241 17.15 3.20 10.73
CA GLY A 241 17.41 4.33 11.63
C GLY A 241 16.13 5.09 12.00
N ILE A 242 15.24 5.36 11.04
CA ILE A 242 13.93 5.97 11.29
C ILE A 242 13.08 5.07 12.21
N TYR A 243 13.09 3.75 11.97
CA TYR A 243 12.40 2.80 12.84
C TYR A 243 12.94 2.82 14.27
N ALA A 244 14.27 2.79 14.44
CA ALA A 244 14.92 2.89 15.75
C ALA A 244 14.64 4.21 16.45
N TYR A 245 14.63 5.31 15.69
CA TYR A 245 14.29 6.64 16.19
C TYR A 245 12.88 6.67 16.76
N HIS A 246 11.90 6.25 15.95
CA HIS A 246 10.51 6.16 16.37
C HIS A 246 10.35 5.26 17.61
N ALA A 247 10.92 4.06 17.59
CA ALA A 247 10.74 3.10 18.67
C ALA A 247 11.47 3.47 19.97
N LYS A 248 12.75 3.82 19.90
CA LYS A 248 13.61 4.02 21.07
C LYS A 248 13.60 5.47 21.57
N THR A 249 13.42 6.45 20.68
CA THR A 249 13.46 7.88 21.05
C THR A 249 12.06 8.44 21.27
N LEU A 250 11.15 8.24 20.31
CA LEU A 250 9.79 8.77 20.40
C LEU A 250 8.85 7.86 21.21
N GLY A 251 9.27 6.63 21.53
CA GLY A 251 8.45 5.64 22.24
C GLY A 251 7.32 5.07 21.36
N TRP A 252 7.43 5.24 20.06
CA TRP A 252 6.48 4.76 19.08
C TRP A 252 6.79 3.31 18.78
N GLY A 253 6.13 2.39 19.47
CA GLY A 253 6.35 0.94 19.36
C GLY A 253 6.21 0.32 17.97
N ASP A 254 6.15 1.11 16.88
CA ASP A 254 6.60 0.76 15.55
C ASP A 254 6.91 2.04 14.72
N ILE A 255 7.44 1.88 13.51
CA ILE A 255 7.62 2.99 12.56
C ILE A 255 6.27 3.64 12.19
N GLY A 256 6.23 4.98 12.16
CA GLY A 256 4.99 5.75 12.02
C GLY A 256 4.29 5.65 10.66
N TYR A 257 5.00 5.34 9.58
CA TYR A 257 4.43 5.21 8.23
C TYR A 257 4.01 3.78 7.91
N ASN A 258 2.98 3.59 7.08
CA ASN A 258 2.66 2.26 6.58
C ASN A 258 3.74 1.74 5.62
N VAL A 259 4.29 2.62 4.79
CA VAL A 259 5.37 2.33 3.83
C VAL A 259 6.26 3.55 3.66
N LEU A 260 7.51 3.30 3.29
CA LEU A 260 8.47 4.33 2.90
C LEU A 260 8.92 4.10 1.45
N VAL A 261 9.13 5.16 0.70
CA VAL A 261 9.57 5.11 -0.71
C VAL A 261 10.82 5.95 -0.87
N ASP A 262 11.91 5.33 -1.30
CA ASP A 262 13.16 6.06 -1.55
C ASP A 262 13.13 6.82 -2.89
N ARG A 263 14.10 7.72 -3.10
CA ARG A 263 14.24 8.50 -4.34
C ARG A 263 14.47 7.64 -5.59
N PHE A 264 14.86 6.38 -5.42
CA PHE A 264 15.13 5.42 -6.50
C PHE A 264 13.90 4.59 -6.87
N GLY A 265 12.80 4.74 -6.13
CA GLY A 265 11.54 4.01 -6.33
C GLY A 265 11.45 2.69 -5.56
N THR A 266 12.41 2.39 -4.68
CA THR A 266 12.35 1.24 -3.78
C THR A 266 11.29 1.49 -2.71
N VAL A 267 10.42 0.51 -2.50
CA VAL A 267 9.40 0.57 -1.45
C VAL A 267 9.82 -0.31 -0.28
N PHE A 268 9.74 0.22 0.93
CA PHE A 268 10.01 -0.48 2.17
C PHE A 268 8.72 -0.64 2.98
N GLU A 269 8.46 -1.86 3.46
CA GLU A 269 7.37 -2.12 4.39
C GLU A 269 7.66 -1.41 5.72
N GLY A 270 6.76 -0.51 6.13
CA GLY A 270 6.84 0.19 7.39
C GLY A 270 6.07 -0.56 8.48
N ARG A 271 4.95 0.04 8.93
CA ARG A 271 4.08 -0.48 10.00
C ARG A 271 3.71 -1.95 9.80
N LYS A 272 3.98 -2.79 10.81
CA LYS A 272 3.66 -4.21 10.82
C LYS A 272 2.15 -4.44 10.85
N GLY A 273 1.68 -5.47 10.15
CA GLY A 273 0.28 -5.90 10.18
C GLY A 273 -0.31 -6.33 8.84
N GLY A 274 0.44 -6.19 7.75
CA GLY A 274 0.05 -6.62 6.41
C GLY A 274 -0.35 -5.45 5.50
N LEU A 275 0.41 -5.28 4.42
CA LEU A 275 0.20 -4.21 3.42
C LEU A 275 -1.06 -4.39 2.58
N ASP A 276 -1.75 -5.51 2.66
CA ASP A 276 -3.06 -5.77 2.05
C ASP A 276 -4.21 -5.36 2.98
N ARG A 277 -3.96 -5.15 4.28
CA ARG A 277 -4.97 -4.79 5.28
C ARG A 277 -4.97 -3.30 5.60
N ALA A 278 -5.97 -2.85 6.35
CA ALA A 278 -6.11 -1.46 6.81
C ALA A 278 -5.46 -1.25 8.19
N VAL A 279 -4.13 -1.46 8.24
CA VAL A 279 -3.34 -1.30 9.47
C VAL A 279 -3.25 0.18 9.85
N ILE A 280 -3.55 0.49 11.11
CA ILE A 280 -3.40 1.82 11.69
C ILE A 280 -1.93 2.07 12.02
N ALA A 281 -1.36 3.12 11.41
CA ALA A 281 -0.01 3.60 11.70
C ALA A 281 -0.06 4.91 12.53
N ALA A 282 1.05 5.64 12.58
CA ALA A 282 1.22 6.85 13.41
C ALA A 282 1.88 7.96 12.57
N HIS A 283 1.22 8.35 11.49
CA HIS A 283 1.78 9.26 10.49
C HIS A 283 1.09 10.63 10.46
N ALA A 284 -0.17 10.74 10.88
CA ALA A 284 -0.93 11.99 10.87
C ALA A 284 -1.86 12.06 12.09
N GLY A 285 -1.49 12.85 13.10
CA GLY A 285 -2.31 13.09 14.29
C GLY A 285 -3.76 13.46 13.92
N GLY A 286 -4.74 12.84 14.58
CA GLY A 286 -6.16 12.98 14.25
C GLY A 286 -6.65 12.16 13.05
N PHE A 287 -5.77 11.70 12.16
CA PHE A 287 -6.13 11.08 10.88
C PHE A 287 -5.33 9.81 10.58
N ASN A 288 -4.90 9.07 11.61
CA ASN A 288 -4.21 7.78 11.44
C ASN A 288 -5.16 6.63 11.05
N ARG A 289 -6.45 6.77 11.35
CA ARG A 289 -7.48 5.77 11.07
C ARG A 289 -8.09 6.01 9.70
N GLU A 290 -8.43 4.93 9.01
CA GLU A 290 -8.99 4.93 7.64
C GLU A 290 -8.05 5.51 6.57
N THR A 291 -6.79 5.76 6.91
CA THR A 291 -5.76 6.25 6.00
C THR A 291 -4.65 5.24 5.81
N PHE A 292 -3.90 5.38 4.73
CA PHE A 292 -2.64 4.70 4.50
C PHE A 292 -1.55 5.73 4.24
N GLY A 293 -0.56 5.81 5.12
CA GLY A 293 0.52 6.79 5.07
C GLY A 293 1.71 6.30 4.26
N ILE A 294 2.06 7.06 3.22
CA ILE A 294 3.24 6.84 2.38
C ILE A 294 4.29 7.91 2.70
N GLY A 295 5.42 7.51 3.27
CA GLY A 295 6.58 8.38 3.53
C GLY A 295 7.55 8.41 2.36
N MET A 296 7.56 9.48 1.59
CA MET A 296 8.60 9.71 0.58
C MET A 296 9.90 10.11 1.29
N MET A 297 10.93 9.26 1.26
CA MET A 297 12.21 9.56 1.91
C MET A 297 12.89 10.74 1.21
N GLY A 298 13.21 11.78 1.98
CA GLY A 298 13.82 13.02 1.49
C GLY A 298 13.21 14.28 2.09
N ASP A 299 13.73 15.42 1.65
CA ASP A 299 13.18 16.75 1.93
C ASP A 299 12.74 17.41 0.62
N PHE A 300 11.47 17.75 0.52
CA PHE A 300 10.85 18.33 -0.67
C PHE A 300 10.35 19.75 -0.42
N THR A 301 11.00 20.47 0.49
CA THR A 301 10.74 21.90 0.70
C THR A 301 11.17 22.71 -0.51
N SER A 302 12.32 22.40 -1.11
CA SER A 302 12.88 23.12 -2.25
C SER A 302 13.25 22.23 -3.46
N VAL A 303 13.49 20.94 -3.24
CA VAL A 303 13.84 19.97 -4.29
C VAL A 303 12.63 19.11 -4.62
N ALA A 304 12.34 18.86 -5.90
CA ALA A 304 11.21 18.00 -6.30
C ALA A 304 11.49 16.52 -6.03
N PRO A 305 10.48 15.71 -5.66
CA PRO A 305 10.63 14.25 -5.59
C PRO A 305 11.04 13.68 -6.96
N ALA A 306 11.86 12.63 -6.94
CA ALA A 306 12.31 11.99 -8.17
C ALA A 306 11.16 11.28 -8.91
N ALA A 307 11.23 11.19 -10.23
CA ALA A 307 10.18 10.56 -11.04
C ALA A 307 9.90 9.09 -10.63
N ALA A 308 10.95 8.32 -10.33
CA ALA A 308 10.81 6.93 -9.86
C ALA A 308 10.07 6.85 -8.50
N GLN A 309 10.34 7.79 -7.60
CA GLN A 309 9.68 7.89 -6.30
C GLN A 309 8.21 8.27 -6.43
N LEU A 310 7.88 9.23 -7.31
CA LEU A 310 6.48 9.59 -7.62
C LEU A 310 5.71 8.41 -8.23
N GLU A 311 6.32 7.68 -9.16
CA GLU A 311 5.72 6.50 -9.78
C GLU A 311 5.46 5.38 -8.77
N ALA A 312 6.43 5.08 -7.90
CA ALA A 312 6.26 4.08 -6.84
C ALA A 312 5.18 4.50 -5.83
N THR A 313 5.14 5.78 -5.46
CA THR A 313 4.10 6.36 -4.59
C THR A 313 2.70 6.21 -5.21
N ALA A 314 2.55 6.54 -6.50
CA ALA A 314 1.28 6.39 -7.20
C ALA A 314 0.85 4.92 -7.33
N LYS A 315 1.80 3.99 -7.58
CA LYS A 315 1.53 2.54 -7.60
C LYS A 315 1.02 2.01 -6.26
N LEU A 316 1.57 2.48 -5.14
CA LEU A 316 1.11 2.11 -3.80
C LEU A 316 -0.28 2.69 -3.48
N ALA A 317 -0.49 3.96 -3.82
CA ALA A 317 -1.80 4.57 -3.68
C ALA A 317 -2.85 3.85 -4.53
N ALA A 318 -2.51 3.45 -5.77
CA ALA A 318 -3.41 2.75 -6.68
C ALA A 318 -3.71 1.32 -6.19
N TYR A 319 -2.69 0.61 -5.70
CA TYR A 319 -2.85 -0.69 -5.06
C TYR A 319 -3.85 -0.63 -3.90
N LYS A 320 -3.69 0.35 -3.01
CA LYS A 320 -4.58 0.50 -1.86
C LYS A 320 -5.97 0.97 -2.22
N LEU A 321 -6.08 2.06 -2.97
CA LEU A 321 -7.36 2.67 -3.29
C LEU A 321 -8.13 1.81 -4.29
N GLY A 322 -7.49 1.35 -5.36
CA GLY A 322 -8.12 0.54 -6.41
C GLY A 322 -8.63 -0.80 -5.88
N GLY A 323 -7.80 -1.54 -5.15
CA GLY A 323 -8.22 -2.83 -4.59
C GLY A 323 -9.13 -2.74 -3.36
N LEU A 324 -9.42 -1.52 -2.88
CA LEU A 324 -10.48 -1.23 -1.91
C LEU A 324 -11.60 -0.35 -2.51
N TYR A 325 -11.64 -0.27 -3.85
CA TYR A 325 -12.72 0.38 -4.59
C TYR A 325 -12.95 1.86 -4.25
N ARG A 326 -11.87 2.61 -4.04
CA ARG A 326 -11.87 4.06 -3.80
C ARG A 326 -11.42 4.78 -5.06
N ASP A 327 -12.17 5.80 -5.46
CA ASP A 327 -11.78 6.68 -6.56
C ASP A 327 -10.70 7.66 -6.07
N PRO A 328 -9.49 7.65 -6.65
CA PRO A 328 -8.41 8.56 -6.27
C PRO A 328 -8.68 10.05 -6.58
N ARG A 329 -9.62 10.35 -7.48
CA ARG A 329 -10.03 11.72 -7.82
C ARG A 329 -11.19 12.24 -6.99
N ALA A 330 -11.86 11.36 -6.25
CA ALA A 330 -12.96 11.75 -5.38
C ALA A 330 -12.46 12.48 -4.12
N THR A 331 -13.42 12.95 -3.35
CA THR A 331 -13.21 13.41 -1.98
C THR A 331 -13.75 12.39 -0.99
N VAL A 332 -13.25 12.45 0.24
CA VAL A 332 -13.60 11.60 1.36
C VAL A 332 -13.83 12.49 2.59
N THR A 333 -14.84 12.16 3.39
CA THR A 333 -15.03 12.80 4.70
C THR A 333 -14.48 11.89 5.79
N LEU A 334 -13.45 12.36 6.48
CA LEU A 334 -12.80 11.70 7.62
C LEU A 334 -13.12 12.45 8.90
N THR A 335 -13.16 11.75 10.03
CA THR A 335 -13.40 12.36 11.34
C THR A 335 -12.10 12.45 12.11
N SER A 336 -11.71 13.65 12.52
CA SER A 336 -10.51 13.85 13.32
C SER A 336 -10.64 13.16 14.68
N THR A 337 -9.64 12.39 15.09
CA THR A 337 -9.50 11.92 16.48
C THR A 337 -8.86 12.97 17.40
N GLY A 338 -8.45 14.13 16.86
CA GLY A 338 -7.69 15.16 17.55
C GLY A 338 -6.27 14.72 17.90
N GLY A 339 -5.58 15.58 18.67
CA GLY A 339 -4.23 15.30 19.18
C GLY A 339 -3.10 15.67 18.21
N GLY A 340 -1.90 15.83 18.77
CA GLY A 340 -0.64 16.05 18.06
C GLY A 340 -0.64 17.34 17.28
N THR A 341 -0.17 17.25 16.04
CA THR A 341 -0.20 18.38 15.11
C THR A 341 -1.55 18.58 14.44
N SER A 342 -2.61 17.84 14.78
CA SER A 342 -3.89 17.93 14.06
C SER A 342 -4.46 19.35 14.10
N LYS A 343 -4.81 19.88 12.93
CA LYS A 343 -5.49 21.18 12.78
C LYS A 343 -6.94 21.15 13.26
N TYR A 344 -7.49 19.97 13.49
CA TYR A 344 -8.92 19.77 13.70
C TYR A 344 -9.18 19.11 15.04
N ALA A 345 -10.08 19.72 15.82
CA ALA A 345 -10.54 19.16 17.08
C ALA A 345 -11.16 17.76 16.90
N LYS A 346 -11.06 16.94 17.95
CA LYS A 346 -11.66 15.60 17.98
C LYS A 346 -13.16 15.65 17.64
N GLY A 347 -13.61 14.73 16.79
CA GLY A 347 -15.00 14.64 16.32
C GLY A 347 -15.32 15.53 15.12
N ARG A 348 -14.40 16.41 14.69
CA ARG A 348 -14.62 17.24 13.50
C ARG A 348 -14.58 16.39 12.23
N ALA A 349 -15.67 16.41 11.47
CA ALA A 349 -15.70 15.89 10.10
C ALA A 349 -14.99 16.85 9.14
N VAL A 350 -14.09 16.33 8.31
CA VAL A 350 -13.27 17.08 7.35
C VAL A 350 -13.32 16.40 6.00
N THR A 351 -13.68 17.15 4.97
CA THR A 351 -13.68 16.69 3.58
C THR A 351 -12.33 16.95 2.94
N LEU A 352 -11.70 15.89 2.43
CA LEU A 352 -10.35 15.89 1.88
C LEU A 352 -10.36 15.19 0.51
N PRO A 353 -9.41 15.47 -0.39
CA PRO A 353 -9.15 14.58 -1.51
C PRO A 353 -8.82 13.16 -1.03
N THR A 354 -9.22 12.12 -1.78
CA THR A 354 -8.89 10.72 -1.43
C THR A 354 -7.38 10.48 -1.30
N VAL A 355 -6.56 11.22 -2.05
CA VAL A 355 -5.10 11.29 -1.87
C VAL A 355 -4.75 12.71 -1.42
N PHE A 356 -4.29 12.88 -0.19
CA PHE A 356 -4.05 14.19 0.41
C PHE A 356 -2.66 14.28 1.05
N ALA A 357 -2.18 15.50 1.26
CA ALA A 357 -0.89 15.76 1.88
C ALA A 357 -1.04 15.84 3.41
N HIS A 358 -0.01 15.49 4.19
CA HIS A 358 -0.07 15.63 5.65
C HIS A 358 -0.47 17.05 6.09
N ARG A 359 0.08 18.09 5.45
CA ARG A 359 -0.26 19.49 5.69
C ARG A 359 -1.75 19.83 5.51
N ASP A 360 -2.54 19.03 4.80
CA ASP A 360 -3.99 19.26 4.69
C ASP A 360 -4.72 19.00 6.04
N VAL A 361 -4.10 18.22 6.94
CA VAL A 361 -4.67 17.83 8.23
C VAL A 361 -3.82 18.17 9.45
N GLY A 362 -2.50 18.29 9.29
CA GLY A 362 -1.55 18.61 10.35
C GLY A 362 -0.96 20.02 10.22
N ALA A 363 -0.59 20.62 11.35
CA ALA A 363 0.20 21.83 11.48
C ALA A 363 1.68 21.50 11.21
N THR A 364 1.98 21.24 9.94
CA THR A 364 3.30 20.80 9.44
C THR A 364 3.55 21.36 8.04
N GLU A 365 4.82 21.43 7.63
CA GLU A 365 5.21 21.74 6.25
C GLU A 365 5.12 20.51 5.32
N CYS A 366 5.04 19.30 5.90
CA CYS A 366 5.04 18.01 5.20
C CYS A 366 3.91 17.88 4.16
N PRO A 367 4.18 17.43 2.91
CA PRO A 367 5.40 16.82 2.41
C PRO A 367 6.37 17.82 1.75
N GLY A 368 6.45 19.06 2.23
CA GLY A 368 7.28 20.12 1.64
C GLY A 368 6.61 20.82 0.45
N ASN A 369 7.09 22.01 0.10
CA ASN A 369 6.44 22.85 -0.92
C ASN A 369 6.47 22.26 -2.32
N THR A 370 7.55 21.59 -2.72
CA THR A 370 7.62 20.92 -4.03
C THR A 370 6.82 19.63 -4.00
N GLY A 371 6.82 18.88 -2.89
CA GLY A 371 6.01 17.69 -2.70
C GLY A 371 4.52 18.00 -2.83
N ILE A 372 4.07 19.14 -2.28
CA ILE A 372 2.71 19.64 -2.47
C ILE A 372 2.41 19.91 -3.95
N ARG A 373 3.33 20.54 -4.68
CA ARG A 373 3.17 20.77 -6.13
C ARG A 373 3.05 19.46 -6.91
N SER A 374 3.64 18.37 -6.43
CA SER A 374 3.53 17.03 -7.02
C SER A 374 2.23 16.28 -6.70
N MET A 375 1.37 16.78 -5.79
CA MET A 375 0.15 16.06 -5.39
C MET A 375 -0.84 15.84 -6.55
N GLY A 376 -0.92 16.78 -7.50
CA GLY A 376 -1.71 16.61 -8.73
C GLY A 376 -1.20 15.44 -9.57
N THR A 377 0.11 15.39 -9.81
CA THR A 377 0.78 14.29 -10.53
C THR A 377 0.54 12.95 -9.88
N ILE A 378 0.64 12.87 -8.54
CA ILE A 378 0.37 11.62 -7.80
C ILE A 378 -1.09 11.20 -7.98
N ARG A 379 -2.06 12.10 -7.82
CA ARG A 379 -3.49 11.80 -7.99
C ARG A 379 -3.81 11.31 -9.40
N ASP A 380 -3.31 12.00 -10.42
CA ASP A 380 -3.59 11.65 -11.81
C ASP A 380 -2.96 10.31 -12.19
N ARG A 381 -1.72 10.08 -11.77
CA ARG A 381 -1.07 8.79 -12.01
C ARG A 381 -1.75 7.66 -11.26
N THR A 382 -2.16 7.90 -10.01
CA THR A 382 -2.92 6.92 -9.21
C THR A 382 -4.22 6.55 -9.90
N ALA A 383 -5.00 7.54 -10.35
CA ALA A 383 -6.26 7.30 -11.03
C ALA A 383 -6.08 6.57 -12.38
N ALA A 384 -5.03 6.91 -13.14
CA ALA A 384 -4.70 6.19 -14.36
C ALA A 384 -4.36 4.71 -14.12
N LEU A 385 -3.67 4.40 -13.01
CA LEU A 385 -3.33 3.03 -12.61
C LEU A 385 -4.54 2.25 -12.06
N VAL A 386 -5.45 2.92 -11.36
CA VAL A 386 -6.69 2.30 -10.86
C VAL A 386 -7.64 1.94 -12.01
N GLY A 387 -7.71 2.79 -13.04
CA GLY A 387 -8.61 2.58 -14.18
C GLY A 387 -10.09 2.70 -13.81
N ASP A 388 -10.96 2.12 -14.64
CA ASP A 388 -12.40 2.20 -14.43
C ASP A 388 -12.92 1.14 -13.44
N LEU A 389 -13.13 1.57 -12.19
CA LEU A 389 -13.71 0.75 -11.14
C LEU A 389 -15.14 0.29 -11.45
N ALA A 390 -15.90 0.96 -12.31
CA ALA A 390 -17.27 0.55 -12.64
C ALA A 390 -17.31 -0.80 -13.35
N THR A 391 -16.23 -1.18 -14.03
CA THR A 391 -16.10 -2.48 -14.70
C THR A 391 -15.72 -3.62 -13.75
N ASN A 392 -15.34 -3.35 -12.50
CA ASN A 392 -14.89 -4.37 -11.56
C ASN A 392 -16.09 -5.21 -11.04
N PRO A 393 -16.15 -6.53 -11.32
CA PRO A 393 -17.32 -7.35 -10.97
C PRO A 393 -17.50 -7.54 -9.46
N ILE A 394 -16.40 -7.63 -8.70
CA ILE A 394 -16.46 -7.75 -7.24
C ILE A 394 -16.99 -6.46 -6.63
N ARG A 395 -16.55 -5.30 -7.13
CA ARG A 395 -17.07 -3.99 -6.69
C ARG A 395 -18.56 -3.87 -6.95
N THR A 396 -19.02 -4.23 -8.15
CA THR A 396 -20.45 -4.19 -8.50
C THR A 396 -21.28 -5.07 -7.56
N LYS A 397 -20.80 -6.29 -7.27
CA LYS A 397 -21.42 -7.20 -6.30
C LYS A 397 -21.42 -6.62 -4.89
N TRP A 398 -20.30 -6.06 -4.45
CA TRP A 398 -20.17 -5.42 -3.14
C TRP A 398 -21.14 -4.25 -2.98
N LEU A 399 -21.26 -3.36 -3.96
CA LEU A 399 -22.20 -2.23 -3.88
C LEU A 399 -23.65 -2.70 -3.69
N ALA A 400 -24.06 -3.78 -4.38
CA ALA A 400 -25.38 -4.37 -4.23
C ALA A 400 -25.61 -5.02 -2.84
N MET A 401 -24.54 -5.38 -2.13
CA MET A 401 -24.58 -6.10 -0.85
C MET A 401 -23.93 -5.35 0.32
N ARG A 402 -23.63 -4.05 0.15
CA ARG A 402 -22.78 -3.28 1.07
C ARG A 402 -23.34 -3.25 2.50
N GLY A 403 -24.65 -3.19 2.65
CA GLY A 403 -25.30 -3.21 3.97
C GLY A 403 -25.02 -4.48 4.77
N LEU A 404 -24.81 -5.62 4.10
CA LEU A 404 -24.49 -6.90 4.73
C LEU A 404 -22.98 -7.12 4.86
N LEU A 405 -22.24 -6.86 3.78
CA LEU A 405 -20.81 -7.13 3.71
C LEU A 405 -19.97 -6.10 4.48
N GLY A 406 -20.48 -4.88 4.71
CA GLY A 406 -19.67 -3.79 5.26
C GLY A 406 -18.63 -3.29 4.25
N GLU A 407 -17.46 -2.88 4.72
CA GLU A 407 -16.40 -2.32 3.90
C GLU A 407 -15.37 -3.37 3.47
N PRO A 408 -14.69 -3.22 2.31
CA PRO A 408 -13.59 -4.10 1.95
C PRO A 408 -12.45 -3.93 2.97
N SER A 409 -12.08 -5.01 3.64
CA SER A 409 -11.11 -5.01 4.75
C SER A 409 -9.71 -5.48 4.33
N VAL A 410 -9.64 -6.15 3.18
CA VAL A 410 -8.40 -6.63 2.56
C VAL A 410 -8.44 -6.22 1.09
N VAL A 411 -7.32 -5.73 0.57
CA VAL A 411 -7.14 -5.38 -0.84
C VAL A 411 -7.44 -6.59 -1.72
N GLU A 412 -8.22 -6.40 -2.78
CA GLU A 412 -8.57 -7.44 -3.74
C GLU A 412 -7.33 -8.17 -4.27
N SER A 413 -7.30 -9.49 -4.13
CA SER A 413 -6.14 -10.32 -4.44
C SER A 413 -6.47 -11.51 -5.34
N ALA A 414 -5.44 -12.05 -5.99
CA ALA A 414 -5.57 -13.29 -6.75
C ALA A 414 -5.67 -14.49 -5.80
N THR A 415 -6.40 -15.51 -6.23
CA THR A 415 -6.50 -16.81 -5.58
C THR A 415 -5.67 -17.84 -6.35
N ALA A 416 -5.40 -19.00 -5.73
CA ALA A 416 -4.73 -20.12 -6.40
C ALA A 416 -5.54 -20.71 -7.59
N ALA A 417 -6.83 -20.40 -7.69
CA ALA A 417 -7.74 -20.92 -8.73
C ALA A 417 -7.94 -19.94 -9.90
N ASN A 418 -6.95 -19.08 -10.20
CA ASN A 418 -7.03 -18.05 -11.25
C ASN A 418 -8.28 -17.14 -11.13
N ALA A 419 -8.74 -16.92 -9.89
CA ALA A 419 -9.85 -16.04 -9.56
C ALA A 419 -9.37 -14.86 -8.70
N ARG A 420 -10.22 -13.86 -8.53
CA ARG A 420 -10.02 -12.70 -7.64
C ARG A 420 -10.91 -12.85 -6.42
N VAL A 421 -10.48 -12.32 -5.28
CA VAL A 421 -11.28 -12.30 -4.05
C VAL A 421 -11.08 -11.00 -3.27
N THR A 422 -12.17 -10.50 -2.69
CA THR A 422 -12.14 -9.44 -1.66
C THR A 422 -12.83 -9.94 -0.40
N ARG A 423 -12.26 -9.63 0.75
CA ARG A 423 -12.83 -9.88 2.08
C ARG A 423 -13.34 -8.60 2.68
N PHE A 424 -14.43 -8.70 3.42
CA PHE A 424 -15.15 -7.55 3.94
C PHE A 424 -15.27 -7.60 5.47
N SER A 425 -15.45 -6.43 6.08
CA SER A 425 -15.50 -6.26 7.53
C SER A 425 -16.77 -6.81 8.18
N GLY A 426 -17.84 -7.00 7.39
CA GLY A 426 -19.14 -7.46 7.84
C GLY A 426 -19.44 -8.89 7.40
N ALA A 427 -20.33 -9.54 8.16
CA ALA A 427 -20.88 -10.86 7.91
C ALA A 427 -19.84 -11.98 7.66
N ASN A 428 -18.58 -11.82 8.11
CA ASN A 428 -17.48 -12.72 7.71
C ASN A 428 -17.50 -12.96 6.20
N GLY A 429 -17.73 -11.90 5.42
CA GLY A 429 -18.07 -12.00 4.00
C GLY A 429 -16.87 -11.97 3.08
N ALA A 430 -16.95 -12.72 1.99
CA ALA A 430 -16.04 -12.63 0.86
C ALA A 430 -16.83 -12.65 -0.45
N VAL A 431 -16.29 -12.01 -1.49
CA VAL A 431 -16.79 -12.10 -2.85
C VAL A 431 -15.68 -12.59 -3.74
N TYR A 432 -15.95 -13.65 -4.48
CA TYR A 432 -15.02 -14.27 -5.43
C TYR A 432 -15.49 -13.96 -6.85
N TRP A 433 -14.54 -13.76 -7.75
CA TRP A 433 -14.83 -13.60 -9.18
C TRP A 433 -13.84 -14.35 -10.06
N SER A 434 -14.37 -15.08 -11.05
CA SER A 434 -13.61 -15.54 -12.22
C SER A 434 -14.47 -15.41 -13.47
N SER A 435 -13.85 -15.37 -14.65
CA SER A 435 -14.58 -15.38 -15.93
C SER A 435 -15.48 -16.61 -16.09
N GLY A 436 -15.11 -17.74 -15.49
CA GLY A 436 -15.87 -18.99 -15.58
C GLY A 436 -17.04 -19.11 -14.60
N THR A 437 -17.06 -18.36 -13.51
CA THR A 437 -18.14 -18.45 -12.51
C THR A 437 -18.96 -17.17 -12.39
N GLY A 438 -18.38 -15.99 -12.60
CA GLY A 438 -18.99 -14.71 -12.24
C GLY A 438 -18.67 -14.31 -10.79
N ALA A 439 -19.31 -13.24 -10.30
CA ALA A 439 -19.05 -12.68 -8.97
C ALA A 439 -20.06 -13.22 -7.94
N TRP A 440 -19.59 -13.99 -6.96
CA TRP A 440 -20.44 -14.65 -5.96
C TRP A 440 -19.96 -14.41 -4.55
N SER A 441 -20.92 -14.15 -3.65
CA SER A 441 -20.66 -13.97 -2.23
C SER A 441 -20.69 -15.29 -1.47
N VAL A 442 -19.80 -15.41 -0.49
CA VAL A 442 -19.83 -16.44 0.55
C VAL A 442 -19.77 -15.71 1.88
N ILE A 443 -20.72 -15.96 2.77
CA ILE A 443 -20.89 -15.20 4.01
C ILE A 443 -21.07 -16.11 5.23
N GLY A 444 -20.99 -15.52 6.42
CA GLY A 444 -21.32 -16.15 7.70
C GLY A 444 -20.51 -17.39 8.02
N GLU A 445 -21.18 -18.38 8.59
CA GLU A 445 -20.60 -19.67 8.96
C GLU A 445 -20.19 -20.50 7.74
N ILE A 446 -20.88 -20.34 6.62
CA ILE A 446 -20.50 -20.99 5.36
C ILE A 446 -19.12 -20.49 4.91
N ASN A 447 -18.88 -19.17 4.94
CA ASN A 447 -17.58 -18.63 4.57
C ASN A 447 -16.49 -19.06 5.56
N ARG A 448 -16.78 -19.07 6.88
CA ARG A 448 -15.82 -19.54 7.88
C ARG A 448 -15.40 -20.99 7.61
N ARG A 449 -16.38 -21.86 7.32
CA ARG A 449 -16.11 -23.26 6.98
C ARG A 449 -15.35 -23.38 5.67
N TYR A 450 -15.74 -22.63 4.64
CA TYR A 450 -15.08 -22.65 3.33
C TYR A 450 -13.61 -22.20 3.42
N ASP A 451 -13.33 -21.13 4.16
CA ASP A 451 -11.96 -20.68 4.42
C ASP A 451 -11.15 -21.74 5.16
N ALA A 452 -11.71 -22.34 6.22
CA ALA A 452 -11.08 -23.46 6.92
C ALA A 452 -10.91 -24.73 6.05
N PHE A 453 -11.65 -24.85 4.95
CA PHE A 453 -11.55 -25.95 4.00
C PHE A 453 -10.56 -25.67 2.86
N GLY A 454 -9.85 -24.53 2.88
CA GLY A 454 -8.88 -24.14 1.86
C GLY A 454 -9.42 -23.18 0.80
N ALA A 455 -10.64 -22.65 0.99
CA ALA A 455 -11.27 -21.66 0.13
C ALA A 455 -11.22 -22.06 -1.36
N ALA A 456 -10.81 -21.14 -2.24
CA ALA A 456 -10.71 -21.36 -3.68
C ALA A 456 -9.75 -22.49 -4.07
N ALA A 457 -8.78 -22.83 -3.22
CA ALA A 457 -7.84 -23.94 -3.43
C ALA A 457 -8.39 -25.30 -2.98
N SER A 458 -9.55 -25.31 -2.30
CA SER A 458 -10.18 -26.54 -1.82
C SER A 458 -10.69 -27.42 -2.97
N SER A 459 -10.95 -28.68 -2.66
CA SER A 459 -11.49 -29.65 -3.64
C SER A 459 -12.90 -29.33 -4.15
N ILE A 460 -13.62 -28.38 -3.53
CA ILE A 460 -14.95 -27.93 -3.99
C ILE A 460 -14.87 -26.73 -4.94
N GLY A 461 -13.71 -26.06 -5.04
CA GLY A 461 -13.45 -24.96 -5.96
C GLY A 461 -14.18 -23.66 -5.63
N LEU A 462 -14.36 -22.80 -6.63
CA LEU A 462 -14.98 -21.47 -6.51
C LEU A 462 -16.50 -21.53 -6.28
N PRO A 463 -17.11 -20.52 -5.63
CA PRO A 463 -18.55 -20.41 -5.51
C PRO A 463 -19.23 -20.18 -6.88
N ARG A 464 -20.47 -20.66 -7.01
CA ARG A 464 -21.36 -20.49 -8.17
C ARG A 464 -22.69 -19.82 -7.83
N THR A 465 -22.94 -19.59 -6.56
CA THR A 465 -24.14 -18.94 -6.06
C THR A 465 -23.77 -18.05 -4.89
N ASP A 466 -24.60 -17.04 -4.62
CA ASP A 466 -24.70 -16.49 -3.27
C ASP A 466 -25.30 -17.52 -2.31
N GLU A 467 -25.32 -17.18 -1.03
CA GLU A 467 -26.02 -17.98 -0.02
C GLU A 467 -27.52 -18.06 -0.36
N ARG A 468 -28.06 -19.27 -0.37
CA ARG A 468 -29.48 -19.55 -0.62
C ARG A 468 -30.10 -20.23 0.60
N THR A 469 -31.40 -19.98 0.79
CA THR A 469 -32.19 -20.75 1.76
C THR A 469 -32.48 -22.13 1.18
N THR A 470 -32.35 -23.17 2.00
CA THR A 470 -32.70 -24.53 1.59
C THR A 470 -34.20 -24.65 1.32
N PRO A 471 -34.62 -25.56 0.41
CA PRO A 471 -36.02 -25.81 0.12
C PRO A 471 -36.92 -26.13 1.34
N ASP A 472 -36.39 -26.75 2.39
CA ASP A 472 -37.13 -27.03 3.63
C ASP A 472 -37.22 -25.82 4.60
N GLY A 473 -36.58 -24.70 4.27
CA GLY A 473 -36.55 -23.47 5.07
C GLY A 473 -35.70 -23.52 6.34
N ARG A 474 -35.01 -24.63 6.63
CA ARG A 474 -34.27 -24.84 7.90
C ARG A 474 -32.83 -24.34 7.84
N GLY A 475 -32.22 -24.33 6.67
CA GLY A 475 -30.80 -24.12 6.48
C GLY A 475 -30.45 -23.13 5.39
N ARG A 476 -29.15 -22.99 5.19
CA ARG A 476 -28.53 -22.16 4.16
C ARG A 476 -27.50 -22.98 3.40
N TYR A 477 -27.23 -22.60 2.15
CA TYR A 477 -26.16 -23.23 1.40
C TYR A 477 -25.55 -22.30 0.34
N ASN A 478 -24.29 -22.55 0.02
CA ASN A 478 -23.67 -22.11 -1.22
C ASN A 478 -23.35 -23.33 -2.09
N GLN A 479 -23.54 -23.17 -3.40
CA GLN A 479 -23.03 -24.12 -4.39
C GLN A 479 -21.65 -23.67 -4.87
N PHE A 480 -20.76 -24.63 -5.06
CA PHE A 480 -19.40 -24.47 -5.58
C PHE A 480 -19.23 -25.31 -6.85
N VAL A 481 -18.09 -25.18 -7.55
CA VAL A 481 -17.85 -25.87 -8.83
C VAL A 481 -18.06 -27.38 -8.73
N THR A 482 -17.57 -28.02 -7.67
CA THR A 482 -17.61 -29.49 -7.50
C THR A 482 -18.25 -29.92 -6.17
N GLY A 483 -18.97 -29.03 -5.50
CA GLY A 483 -19.59 -29.34 -4.22
C GLY A 483 -20.53 -28.29 -3.67
N PHE A 484 -20.91 -28.48 -2.42
CA PHE A 484 -21.76 -27.57 -1.66
C PHE A 484 -21.16 -27.35 -0.28
N VAL A 485 -21.54 -26.26 0.37
CA VAL A 485 -21.46 -26.13 1.82
C VAL A 485 -22.86 -25.82 2.31
N TYR A 486 -23.39 -26.69 3.18
CA TYR A 486 -24.69 -26.52 3.82
C TYR A 486 -24.49 -26.12 5.27
N TRP A 487 -25.35 -25.24 5.78
CA TRP A 487 -25.37 -24.79 7.16
C TRP A 487 -26.77 -24.93 7.75
N THR A 488 -26.84 -25.36 9.03
CA THR A 488 -28.02 -25.21 9.88
C THR A 488 -27.61 -24.73 11.28
N PRO A 489 -28.54 -24.18 12.06
CA PRO A 489 -28.27 -23.88 13.47
C PRO A 489 -27.87 -25.11 14.30
N GLN A 490 -28.37 -26.30 13.95
CA GLN A 490 -28.16 -27.52 14.73
C GLN A 490 -26.83 -28.21 14.41
N THR A 491 -26.42 -28.20 13.15
CA THR A 491 -25.23 -28.94 12.72
C THR A 491 -24.03 -28.04 12.43
N GLY A 492 -24.22 -26.75 12.17
CA GLY A 492 -23.15 -25.89 11.65
C GLY A 492 -22.94 -26.08 10.14
N ALA A 493 -21.85 -25.51 9.60
CA ALA A 493 -21.56 -25.53 8.17
C ALA A 493 -20.65 -26.70 7.78
N TRP A 494 -21.02 -27.48 6.75
CA TRP A 494 -20.26 -28.66 6.32
C TRP A 494 -20.18 -28.81 4.80
N PRO A 495 -18.98 -29.09 4.25
CA PRO A 495 -18.79 -29.32 2.83
C PRO A 495 -19.29 -30.71 2.42
N LEU A 496 -19.93 -30.79 1.25
CA LEU A 496 -20.31 -32.02 0.56
C LEU A 496 -19.64 -32.06 -0.81
N ARG A 497 -19.05 -33.20 -1.17
CA ARG A 497 -18.33 -33.40 -2.44
C ARG A 497 -18.34 -34.84 -2.92
N GLY A 498 -18.08 -35.04 -4.21
CA GLY A 498 -17.85 -36.36 -4.80
C GLY A 498 -19.02 -37.34 -4.64
N ALA A 499 -18.72 -38.64 -4.58
CA ALA A 499 -19.74 -39.70 -4.57
C ALA A 499 -20.69 -39.67 -3.36
N ILE A 500 -20.25 -39.16 -2.21
CA ILE A 500 -21.13 -38.97 -1.04
C ILE A 500 -22.16 -37.86 -1.32
N LEU A 501 -21.74 -36.74 -1.91
CA LEU A 501 -22.67 -35.69 -2.35
C LEU A 501 -23.66 -36.27 -3.36
N SER A 502 -23.19 -37.02 -4.36
CA SER A 502 -24.07 -37.61 -5.37
C SER A 502 -25.11 -38.56 -4.76
N ALA A 503 -24.72 -39.41 -3.80
CA ALA A 503 -25.64 -40.30 -3.11
C ALA A 503 -26.68 -39.54 -2.27
N TRP A 504 -26.25 -38.52 -1.53
CA TRP A 504 -27.15 -37.67 -0.74
C TRP A 504 -28.11 -36.84 -1.61
N ALA A 505 -27.62 -36.30 -2.72
CA ALA A 505 -28.42 -35.60 -3.72
C ALA A 505 -29.51 -36.49 -4.32
N SER A 506 -29.15 -37.72 -4.74
CA SER A 506 -30.10 -38.71 -5.25
C SER A 506 -31.14 -39.15 -4.22
N ALA A 507 -30.84 -39.04 -2.93
CA ALA A 507 -31.78 -39.31 -1.85
C ALA A 507 -32.73 -38.13 -1.54
N GLY A 508 -32.62 -37.00 -2.24
CA GLY A 508 -33.44 -35.81 -2.04
C GLY A 508 -32.82 -34.74 -1.15
N TYR A 509 -31.49 -34.64 -1.11
CA TYR A 509 -30.75 -33.60 -0.38
C TYR A 509 -31.17 -33.50 1.10
N GLU A 510 -31.39 -32.29 1.62
CA GLU A 510 -31.73 -32.05 3.03
C GLU A 510 -33.10 -32.62 3.44
N ARG A 511 -33.99 -32.84 2.46
CA ARG A 511 -35.29 -33.50 2.68
C ARG A 511 -35.19 -35.02 2.71
N SER A 512 -34.01 -35.58 2.45
CA SER A 512 -33.77 -37.02 2.54
C SER A 512 -33.95 -37.55 3.96
N THR A 513 -33.98 -38.88 4.08
CA THR A 513 -33.98 -39.57 5.37
C THR A 513 -32.72 -39.32 6.19
N TYR A 514 -31.63 -38.84 5.58
CA TYR A 514 -30.38 -38.47 6.26
C TYR A 514 -30.41 -37.09 6.91
N GLY A 515 -31.17 -36.14 6.36
CA GLY A 515 -31.14 -34.74 6.80
C GLY A 515 -29.85 -34.01 6.40
N TYR A 516 -29.41 -33.08 7.25
CA TYR A 516 -28.23 -32.24 6.98
C TYR A 516 -26.91 -32.94 7.33
N PRO A 517 -25.79 -32.58 6.66
CA PRO A 517 -24.47 -33.02 7.09
C PRO A 517 -24.13 -32.48 8.48
N ARG A 518 -23.33 -33.24 9.24
CA ARG A 518 -22.84 -32.87 10.58
C ARG A 518 -21.34 -33.08 10.77
N SER A 519 -20.63 -33.49 9.72
CA SER A 519 -19.19 -33.71 9.72
C SER A 519 -18.59 -33.46 8.35
N ASP A 520 -17.27 -33.38 8.31
CA ASP A 520 -16.52 -33.60 7.08
C ASP A 520 -16.57 -35.05 6.63
N GLN A 521 -16.08 -35.29 5.42
CA GLN A 521 -15.63 -36.62 5.02
C GLN A 521 -14.37 -36.97 5.79
N TYR A 522 -14.39 -38.09 6.51
CA TYR A 522 -13.26 -38.61 7.29
C TYR A 522 -12.96 -40.06 6.91
N ALA A 523 -11.69 -40.43 6.99
CA ALA A 523 -11.23 -41.77 6.69
C ALA A 523 -11.71 -42.76 7.75
N VAL A 524 -12.15 -43.94 7.31
CA VAL A 524 -12.45 -45.10 8.16
C VAL A 524 -11.86 -46.35 7.52
N SER A 525 -11.85 -47.48 8.24
CA SER A 525 -11.37 -48.74 7.64
C SER A 525 -12.16 -49.06 6.37
N GLY A 526 -11.44 -49.30 5.27
CA GLY A 526 -12.01 -49.66 3.97
C GLY A 526 -12.63 -48.51 3.15
N GLY A 527 -12.55 -47.25 3.58
CA GLY A 527 -13.12 -46.14 2.81
C GLY A 527 -13.21 -44.78 3.51
N VAL A 528 -14.15 -43.97 3.05
CA VAL A 528 -14.42 -42.62 3.57
C VAL A 528 -15.88 -42.54 4.01
N ARG A 529 -16.14 -41.92 5.16
CA ARG A 529 -17.47 -41.74 5.73
C ARG A 529 -17.79 -40.26 5.93
N GLN A 530 -19.05 -39.91 5.84
CA GLN A 530 -19.58 -38.61 6.28
C GLN A 530 -20.87 -38.83 7.05
N ASP A 531 -21.00 -38.09 8.15
CA ASP A 531 -22.15 -38.18 9.04
C ASP A 531 -23.18 -37.10 8.73
N PHE A 532 -24.45 -37.48 8.93
CA PHE A 532 -25.63 -36.64 8.75
C PHE A 532 -26.48 -36.65 10.03
N GLU A 533 -27.49 -35.80 10.11
CA GLU A 533 -28.43 -35.74 11.24
C GLU A 533 -29.01 -37.13 11.58
N ARG A 534 -29.30 -37.94 10.56
CA ARG A 534 -30.03 -39.20 10.66
C ARG A 534 -29.32 -40.38 9.97
N GLY A 535 -28.05 -40.57 10.31
CA GLY A 535 -27.21 -41.69 9.86
C GLY A 535 -25.98 -41.24 9.09
N SER A 536 -25.35 -42.14 8.35
CA SER A 536 -24.11 -41.82 7.63
C SER A 536 -24.07 -42.41 6.22
N LEU A 537 -23.25 -41.80 5.38
CA LEU A 537 -22.91 -42.32 4.06
C LEU A 537 -21.44 -42.72 4.05
N PHE A 538 -21.15 -43.88 3.46
CA PHE A 538 -19.82 -44.45 3.33
C PHE A 538 -19.51 -44.79 1.88
N LEU A 539 -18.34 -44.36 1.44
CA LEU A 539 -17.75 -44.67 0.16
C LEU A 539 -16.60 -45.65 0.38
N ALA A 540 -16.75 -46.89 -0.08
CA ALA A 540 -15.68 -47.89 -0.03
C ALA A 540 -14.52 -47.52 -0.96
N ASN A 541 -13.30 -47.96 -0.63
CA ASN A 541 -12.13 -47.78 -1.48
C ASN A 541 -12.38 -48.37 -2.88
N GLY A 542 -12.11 -47.58 -3.92
CA GLY A 542 -12.34 -47.98 -5.32
C GLY A 542 -13.82 -47.96 -5.77
N ALA A 543 -14.77 -47.69 -4.88
CA ALA A 543 -16.17 -47.57 -5.26
C ALA A 543 -16.50 -46.20 -5.86
N THR A 544 -17.48 -46.16 -6.75
CA THR A 544 -17.98 -44.93 -7.40
C THR A 544 -19.26 -44.39 -6.76
N ALA A 545 -19.90 -45.16 -5.87
CA ALA A 545 -21.14 -44.80 -5.19
C ALA A 545 -21.03 -45.02 -3.67
N ALA A 546 -21.51 -44.05 -2.90
CA ALA A 546 -21.61 -44.18 -1.45
C ALA A 546 -22.92 -44.88 -1.06
N ARG A 547 -22.89 -45.64 0.05
CA ARG A 547 -24.05 -46.35 0.61
C ARG A 547 -24.32 -45.91 2.05
N ARG A 548 -25.55 -46.15 2.52
CA ARG A 548 -25.92 -45.97 3.93
C ARG A 548 -25.15 -46.92 4.83
N VAL A 549 -24.81 -46.46 6.04
CA VAL A 549 -24.30 -47.28 7.14
C VAL A 549 -24.91 -46.87 8.46
#